data_AF-A0A1B5KZQ6-F1
#
_entry.id   AF-A0A1B5KZQ6-F1
#
_cell.length_a   1.000
_cell.length_b   1.000
_cell.length_c   1.000
_cell.angle_alpha   90.00
_cell.angle_beta   90.00
_cell.angle_gamma   90.00
#
_symmetry.space_group_name_H-M   'P 1'
#
loop_
_entity.id
_entity.type
_entity.pdbx_description
1 polymer ?
#
loop_
_entity_poly.entity_id
_entity_poly.type
_entity_poly.pdbx_seq_one_letter_code
_entity_poly.pdbx_strand_id
1 'polypeptide(L)'
;MVNEVVYKEGYARQPVHPLLLICIPIFVAGCNLYTILSTLRMSGQYQGYTSYEEIANCEARIRALSREKEGRLSRYNDSIACYNQDIRDGRSQKTIKKSLARVKKFEEQIGDIEVAMFDAQRKLAELNRRLRQENVVTTITGEIVPAEIQANIAYQLYQQQNKPRRR
;
A
#
# COMPACT_ATOMS: atom_id res chain seq x y z
N MET A 1 -47.59 47.42 -8.87
CA MET A 1 -46.73 47.44 -7.67
C MET A 1 -45.37 46.89 -8.08
N VAL A 2 -44.43 47.78 -8.39
CA VAL A 2 -43.06 47.45 -8.80
C VAL A 2 -42.16 48.00 -7.68
N ASN A 3 -41.44 47.11 -6.98
CA ASN A 3 -40.50 47.51 -5.95
C ASN A 3 -39.18 47.90 -6.61
N GLU A 4 -38.98 49.19 -6.83
CA GLU A 4 -37.69 49.75 -7.22
C GLU A 4 -36.78 49.84 -6.00
N VAL A 5 -35.73 49.01 -5.97
CA VAL A 5 -34.65 49.13 -4.99
C VAL A 5 -33.74 50.27 -5.46
N VAL A 6 -33.88 51.43 -4.81
CA VAL A 6 -33.03 52.60 -5.04
C VAL A 6 -31.67 52.36 -4.41
N TYR A 7 -30.63 52.21 -5.24
CA TYR A 7 -29.24 52.18 -4.79
C TYR A 7 -28.68 53.62 -4.69
N LYS A 8 -27.93 53.91 -3.61
CA LYS A 8 -27.28 55.22 -3.42
C LYS A 8 -26.26 55.51 -4.52
N GLU A 9 -26.32 56.72 -5.07
CA GLU A 9 -25.39 57.26 -6.06
C GLU A 9 -23.95 57.20 -5.56
N GLY A 10 -23.06 56.54 -6.32
CA GLY A 10 -21.61 56.55 -6.06
C GLY A 10 -20.86 55.24 -6.29
N TYR A 11 -21.53 54.09 -6.32
CA TYR A 11 -20.87 52.81 -6.59
C TYR A 11 -20.92 52.48 -8.08
N ALA A 12 -19.84 52.77 -8.79
CA ALA A 12 -19.63 52.28 -10.15
C ALA A 12 -19.76 50.76 -10.18
N ARG A 13 -20.69 50.23 -10.99
CA ARG A 13 -20.81 48.81 -11.30
C ARG A 13 -19.51 48.35 -11.98
N GLN A 14 -18.56 47.82 -11.21
CA GLN A 14 -17.44 47.09 -11.80
C GLN A 14 -17.96 45.73 -12.29
N PRO A 15 -17.75 45.37 -13.57
CA PRO A 15 -18.13 44.07 -14.07
C PRO A 15 -17.25 43.01 -13.39
N VAL A 16 -17.83 42.27 -12.44
CA VAL A 16 -17.17 41.09 -11.86
C VAL A 16 -17.05 40.06 -12.98
N HIS A 17 -15.83 39.78 -13.43
CA HIS A 17 -15.58 38.86 -14.54
C HIS A 17 -16.19 37.49 -14.20
N PRO A 18 -16.98 36.85 -15.09
CA PRO A 18 -17.71 35.62 -14.77
C PRO A 18 -16.82 34.45 -14.30
N LEU A 19 -15.52 34.49 -14.62
CA LEU A 19 -14.52 33.55 -14.12
C LEU A 19 -14.30 33.66 -12.60
N LEU A 20 -14.34 34.86 -12.01
CA LEU A 20 -14.17 35.06 -10.56
C LEU A 20 -15.33 34.44 -9.76
N LEU A 21 -16.55 34.44 -10.30
CA LEU A 21 -17.72 33.83 -9.66
C LEU A 21 -17.64 32.30 -9.60
N ILE A 22 -16.88 31.67 -10.51
CA ILE A 22 -16.67 30.21 -10.55
C ILE A 22 -15.42 29.82 -9.75
N CYS A 23 -14.36 30.63 -9.82
CA CYS A 23 -13.09 30.35 -9.15
C CYS A 23 -13.18 30.46 -7.63
N ILE A 24 -13.95 31.42 -7.08
CA ILE A 24 -14.04 31.62 -5.63
C ILE A 24 -14.70 30.42 -4.93
N PRO A 25 -15.85 29.87 -5.39
CA PRO A 25 -16.43 28.66 -4.80
C PRO A 25 -15.51 27.44 -4.89
N ILE A 26 -14.80 27.26 -6.00
CA ILE A 26 -13.86 26.14 -6.19
C ILE A 26 -12.64 26.30 -5.27
N PHE A 27 -12.12 27.51 -5.13
CA PHE A 27 -10.99 27.80 -4.25
C PHE A 27 -11.39 27.63 -2.77
N VAL A 28 -12.57 28.12 -2.38
CA VAL A 28 -13.10 27.93 -1.02
C VAL A 28 -13.40 26.45 -0.76
N ALA A 29 -13.93 25.70 -1.72
CA ALA A 29 -14.13 24.25 -1.61
C ALA A 29 -12.79 23.50 -1.51
N GLY A 30 -11.79 23.89 -2.30
CA GLY A 30 -10.44 23.30 -2.27
C GLY A 30 -9.68 23.60 -0.97
N CYS A 31 -9.76 24.83 -0.47
CA CYS A 31 -9.22 25.20 0.84
C CYS A 31 -9.94 24.46 1.96
N ASN A 32 -11.27 24.35 1.91
CA ASN A 32 -12.04 23.61 2.91
C ASN A 32 -11.69 22.11 2.89
N LEU A 33 -11.48 21.51 1.71
CA LEU A 33 -10.99 20.14 1.59
C LEU A 33 -9.59 19.98 2.20
N TYR A 34 -8.68 20.93 1.94
CA TYR A 34 -7.33 20.91 2.48
C TYR A 34 -7.32 21.09 4.01
N THR A 35 -8.19 21.95 4.53
CA THR A 35 -8.37 22.16 5.97
C THR A 35 -8.96 20.91 6.62
N ILE A 36 -9.97 20.28 6.02
CA ILE A 36 -10.53 18.98 6.45
C ILE A 36 -9.45 17.88 6.40
N LEU A 37 -8.64 17.82 5.34
CA LEU A 37 -7.51 16.88 5.23
C LEU A 37 -6.46 17.11 6.30
N SER A 38 -6.09 18.37 6.57
CA SER A 38 -5.10 18.70 7.60
C SER A 38 -5.64 18.44 9.01
N THR A 39 -6.93 18.68 9.25
CA THR A 39 -7.55 18.40 10.54
C THR A 39 -7.75 16.90 10.76
N LEU A 40 -8.12 16.13 9.73
CA LEU A 40 -8.14 14.66 9.77
C LEU A 40 -6.74 14.04 9.97
N ARG A 41 -5.71 14.66 9.39
CA ARG A 41 -4.30 14.25 9.57
C ARG A 41 -3.78 14.55 10.97
N MET A 42 -4.27 15.62 11.60
CA MET A 42 -3.90 16.04 12.96
C MET A 42 -4.79 15.42 14.06
N SER A 43 -6.01 14.98 13.74
CA SER A 43 -6.98 14.43 14.70
C SER A 43 -6.76 12.95 15.04
N GLY A 44 -5.73 12.30 14.50
CA GLY A 44 -5.43 10.89 14.78
C GLY A 44 -6.40 9.89 14.12
N GLN A 45 -7.44 10.35 13.41
CA GLN A 45 -8.38 9.49 12.68
C GLN A 45 -7.80 8.91 11.37
N TYR A 46 -6.55 9.24 11.03
CA TYR A 46 -5.79 8.66 9.90
C TYR A 46 -4.93 7.45 10.27
N GLN A 47 -5.22 6.73 11.37
CA GLN A 47 -4.55 5.46 11.68
C GLN A 47 -4.79 4.36 10.62
N GLY A 48 -5.91 4.45 9.88
CA GLY A 48 -6.22 3.51 8.80
C GLY A 48 -5.21 3.54 7.64
N TYR A 49 -4.71 4.71 7.23
CA TYR A 49 -3.75 4.79 6.11
C TYR A 49 -2.40 4.16 6.44
N THR A 50 -1.91 4.35 7.66
CA THR A 50 -0.70 3.68 8.14
C THR A 50 -0.86 2.17 8.19
N SER A 51 -2.02 1.66 8.60
CA SER A 51 -2.26 0.21 8.65
C SER A 51 -2.43 -0.42 7.26
N TYR A 52 -3.07 0.25 6.30
CA TYR A 52 -3.14 -0.22 4.91
C TYR A 52 -1.77 -0.25 4.20
N GLU A 53 -0.92 0.76 4.44
CA GLU A 53 0.44 0.79 3.88
C GLU A 53 1.31 -0.34 4.47
N GLU A 54 1.20 -0.60 5.77
CA GLU A 54 1.88 -1.71 6.44
C GLU A 54 1.41 -3.09 5.92
N ILE A 55 0.11 -3.25 5.69
CA ILE A 55 -0.48 -4.46 5.08
C ILE A 55 0.08 -4.67 3.67
N ALA A 56 0.04 -3.64 2.82
CA ALA A 56 0.55 -3.72 1.45
C ALA A 56 2.05 -4.05 1.41
N ASN A 57 2.84 -3.50 2.34
CA ASN A 57 4.25 -3.80 2.47
C ASN A 57 4.48 -5.26 2.91
N CYS A 58 3.70 -5.77 3.87
CA CYS A 58 3.78 -7.18 4.28
C CYS A 58 3.42 -8.13 3.11
N GLU A 59 2.38 -7.83 2.34
CA GLU A 59 2.01 -8.61 1.15
C GLU A 59 3.07 -8.55 0.05
N ALA A 60 3.69 -7.39 -0.17
CA ALA A 60 4.81 -7.25 -1.09
C ALA A 60 6.03 -8.07 -0.63
N ARG A 61 6.31 -8.08 0.68
CA ARG A 61 7.39 -8.87 1.29
C ARG A 61 7.15 -10.37 1.14
N ILE A 62 5.93 -10.86 1.39
CA ILE A 62 5.56 -12.27 1.21
C ILE A 62 5.73 -12.69 -0.26
N ARG A 63 5.30 -11.85 -1.20
CA ARG A 63 5.48 -12.10 -2.63
C ARG A 63 6.95 -12.13 -3.04
N ALA A 64 7.76 -11.22 -2.51
CA ALA A 64 9.20 -11.19 -2.76
C ALA A 64 9.89 -12.46 -2.24
N LEU A 65 9.59 -12.86 -1.00
CA LEU A 65 10.13 -14.08 -0.39
C LEU A 65 9.67 -15.34 -1.14
N SER A 66 8.44 -15.37 -1.64
CA SER A 66 7.93 -16.48 -2.44
C SER A 66 8.71 -16.65 -3.74
N ARG A 67 8.99 -15.55 -4.45
CA ARG A 67 9.84 -15.58 -5.66
C ARG A 67 11.27 -15.98 -5.34
N GLU A 68 11.81 -15.51 -4.22
CA GLU A 68 13.14 -15.91 -3.77
C GLU A 68 13.19 -17.42 -3.49
N LYS A 69 12.20 -17.95 -2.77
CA LYS A 69 12.05 -19.38 -2.48
C LYS A 69 12.01 -20.20 -3.77
N GLU A 70 11.21 -19.80 -4.76
CA GLU A 70 11.16 -20.47 -6.08
C GLU A 70 12.53 -20.50 -6.75
N GLY A 71 13.24 -19.35 -6.75
CA GLY A 71 14.60 -19.27 -7.29
C GLY A 71 15.61 -20.17 -6.56
N ARG A 72 15.48 -20.30 -5.23
CA ARG A 72 16.32 -21.21 -4.43
C ARG A 72 15.98 -22.67 -4.67
N LEU A 73 14.70 -23.01 -4.76
CA LEU A 73 14.22 -24.37 -5.06
C LEU A 73 14.72 -24.85 -6.43
N SER A 74 14.71 -23.99 -7.44
CA SER A 74 15.28 -24.31 -8.75
C SER A 74 16.76 -24.69 -8.63
N ARG A 75 17.57 -23.89 -7.94
CA ARG A 75 19.00 -24.17 -7.75
C ARG A 75 19.27 -25.38 -6.86
N TYR A 76 18.41 -25.61 -5.88
CA TYR A 76 18.43 -26.79 -5.03
C TYR A 76 18.22 -28.06 -5.87
N ASN A 77 17.23 -28.06 -6.75
CA ASN A 77 16.96 -29.18 -7.66
C ASN A 77 18.14 -29.44 -8.61
N ASP A 78 18.74 -28.39 -9.17
CA ASP A 78 19.95 -28.53 -9.99
C ASP A 78 21.11 -29.13 -9.17
N SER A 79 21.27 -28.69 -7.93
CA SER A 79 22.31 -29.20 -7.02
C SER A 79 22.08 -30.67 -6.65
N ILE A 80 20.83 -31.10 -6.46
CA ILE A 80 20.48 -32.51 -6.27
C ILE A 80 20.81 -33.32 -7.51
N ALA A 81 20.46 -32.82 -8.69
CA ALA A 81 20.76 -33.49 -9.95
C ALA A 81 22.26 -33.72 -10.11
N CYS A 82 23.08 -32.68 -9.84
CA CYS A 82 24.54 -32.82 -9.83
C CYS A 82 25.04 -33.82 -8.79
N TYR A 83 24.50 -33.80 -7.56
CA TYR A 83 24.87 -34.77 -6.52
C TYR A 83 24.57 -36.21 -6.92
N ASN A 84 23.37 -36.45 -7.46
CA ASN A 84 22.96 -37.77 -7.93
C ASN A 84 23.81 -38.23 -9.12
N GLN A 85 24.17 -37.32 -10.03
CA GLN A 85 25.06 -37.61 -11.15
C GLN A 85 26.47 -37.98 -10.66
N ASP A 86 27.02 -37.22 -9.70
CA ASP A 86 28.33 -37.53 -9.11
C ASP A 86 28.37 -38.92 -8.46
N ILE A 87 27.27 -39.37 -7.85
CA ILE A 87 27.13 -40.73 -7.32
C ILE A 87 27.10 -41.77 -8.46
N ARG A 88 26.27 -41.54 -9.48
CA ARG A 88 26.11 -42.46 -10.61
C ARG A 88 27.42 -42.66 -11.37
N ASP A 89 28.17 -41.58 -11.57
CA ASP A 89 29.45 -41.59 -12.27
C ASP A 89 30.59 -42.15 -11.41
N GLY A 90 30.33 -42.59 -10.17
CA GLY A 90 31.34 -43.14 -9.27
C GLY A 90 32.44 -42.14 -8.93
N ARG A 91 32.11 -40.84 -8.83
CA ARG A 91 33.09 -39.80 -8.52
C ARG A 91 33.74 -40.02 -7.16
N SER A 92 34.90 -39.39 -6.96
CA SER A 92 35.61 -39.46 -5.68
C SER A 92 34.72 -39.04 -4.51
N GLN A 93 34.94 -39.64 -3.34
CA GLN A 93 34.22 -39.30 -2.12
C GLN A 93 34.32 -37.81 -1.75
N LYS A 94 35.45 -37.16 -2.09
CA LYS A 94 35.66 -35.72 -1.91
C LYS A 94 34.67 -34.90 -2.76
N THR A 95 34.46 -35.30 -4.02
CA THR A 95 33.50 -34.65 -4.93
C THR A 95 32.08 -34.80 -4.40
N ILE A 96 31.68 -36.02 -4.03
CA ILE A 96 30.35 -36.33 -3.52
C ILE A 96 30.05 -35.53 -2.23
N LYS A 97 31.01 -35.42 -1.31
CA LYS A 97 30.87 -34.58 -0.11
C LYS A 97 30.69 -33.10 -0.44
N LYS A 98 31.39 -32.59 -1.45
CA LYS A 98 31.27 -31.19 -1.89
C LYS A 98 29.91 -30.90 -2.53
N SER A 99 29.38 -31.80 -3.36
CA SER A 99 28.02 -31.69 -3.89
C SER A 99 26.97 -31.78 -2.80
N LEU A 100 27.10 -32.69 -1.83
CA LEU A 100 26.19 -32.81 -0.71
C LEU A 100 26.17 -31.55 0.16
N ALA A 101 27.33 -30.95 0.41
CA ALA A 101 27.42 -29.69 1.16
C ALA A 101 26.68 -28.54 0.45
N ARG A 102 26.69 -28.51 -0.89
CA ARG A 102 25.92 -27.52 -1.66
C ARG A 102 24.41 -27.75 -1.53
N VAL A 103 23.95 -29.00 -1.58
CA VAL A 103 22.54 -29.36 -1.37
C VAL A 103 22.09 -28.88 0.01
N LYS A 104 22.82 -29.24 1.09
CA LYS A 104 22.50 -28.82 2.45
C LYS A 104 22.44 -27.30 2.64
N LYS A 105 23.36 -26.57 2.00
CA LYS A 105 23.34 -25.11 2.04
C LYS A 105 22.07 -24.52 1.43
N PHE A 106 21.55 -25.11 0.36
CA PHE A 106 20.29 -24.67 -0.22
C PHE A 106 19.08 -25.08 0.64
N GLU A 107 19.10 -26.25 1.28
CA GLU A 107 18.06 -26.64 2.26
C GLU A 107 17.96 -25.62 3.40
N GLU A 108 19.09 -25.24 3.98
CA GLU A 108 19.17 -24.23 5.05
C GLU A 108 18.61 -22.88 4.57
N GLN A 109 19.05 -22.40 3.41
CA GLN A 109 18.55 -21.15 2.82
C GLN A 109 17.03 -21.16 2.56
N ILE A 110 16.49 -22.30 2.10
CA ILE A 110 15.05 -22.44 1.89
C ILE A 110 14.32 -22.40 3.25
N GLY A 111 14.85 -23.08 4.27
CA GLY A 111 14.32 -23.05 5.62
C GLY A 111 14.27 -21.64 6.20
N ASP A 112 15.35 -20.85 6.07
CA ASP A 112 15.38 -19.46 6.53
C ASP A 112 14.32 -18.59 5.85
N ILE A 113 14.11 -18.79 4.54
CA ILE A 113 13.07 -18.07 3.79
C ILE A 113 11.68 -18.48 4.27
N GLU A 114 11.44 -19.76 4.53
CA GLU A 114 10.16 -20.26 5.04
C GLU A 114 9.82 -19.66 6.41
N VAL A 115 10.81 -19.56 7.32
CA VAL A 115 10.65 -18.89 8.61
C VAL A 115 10.30 -17.41 8.41
N ALA A 116 11.04 -16.69 7.56
CA ALA A 116 10.77 -15.28 7.27
C ALA A 116 9.37 -15.07 6.64
N MET A 117 8.92 -15.99 5.78
CA MET A 117 7.58 -15.96 5.21
C MET A 117 6.52 -16.17 6.29
N PHE A 118 6.72 -17.12 7.19
CA PHE A 118 5.81 -17.40 8.29
C PHE A 118 5.66 -16.17 9.21
N ASP A 119 6.77 -15.53 9.56
CA ASP A 119 6.75 -14.30 10.37
C ASP A 119 6.02 -13.15 9.67
N ALA A 120 6.25 -12.97 8.37
CA ALA A 120 5.57 -11.96 7.58
C ALA A 120 4.05 -12.24 7.47
N GLN A 121 3.65 -13.50 7.29
CA GLN A 121 2.25 -13.92 7.28
C GLN A 121 1.59 -13.71 8.64
N ARG A 122 2.29 -14.02 9.73
CA ARG A 122 1.82 -13.78 11.09
C ARG A 122 1.58 -12.28 11.33
N LYS A 123 2.52 -11.43 10.94
CA LYS A 123 2.37 -9.97 11.04
C LYS A 123 1.20 -9.47 10.20
N LEU A 124 1.04 -9.95 8.97
CA LEU A 124 -0.09 -9.61 8.11
C LEU A 124 -1.43 -10.00 8.74
N ALA A 125 -1.52 -11.18 9.35
CA ALA A 125 -2.73 -11.63 10.04
C ALA A 125 -3.06 -10.74 11.26
N GLU A 126 -2.06 -10.30 12.00
CA GLU A 126 -2.21 -9.38 13.13
C GLU A 126 -2.73 -8.01 12.67
N LEU A 127 -2.11 -7.42 11.63
CA LEU A 127 -2.54 -6.14 11.06
C LEU A 127 -3.98 -6.21 10.54
N ASN A 128 -4.34 -7.29 9.85
CA ASN A 128 -5.71 -7.50 9.39
C ASN A 128 -6.72 -7.63 10.54
N ARG A 129 -6.32 -8.22 11.68
CA ARG A 129 -7.18 -8.28 12.88
C ARG A 129 -7.38 -6.90 13.49
N ARG A 130 -6.32 -6.09 13.61
CA ARG A 130 -6.39 -4.71 14.12
C ARG A 130 -7.31 -3.85 13.26
N LEU A 131 -7.14 -3.91 11.94
CA LEU A 131 -7.99 -3.18 11.00
C LEU A 131 -9.47 -3.57 11.13
N ARG A 132 -9.78 -4.86 11.30
CA ARG A 132 -11.16 -5.31 11.54
C ARG A 132 -11.73 -4.76 12.84
N GLN A 133 -10.95 -4.72 13.91
CA GLN A 133 -11.39 -4.15 15.20
C GLN A 133 -11.64 -2.65 15.09
N GLU A 134 -10.75 -1.90 14.43
CA GLU A 134 -10.92 -0.47 14.17
C GLU A 134 -12.21 -0.20 13.38
N ASN A 135 -12.45 -0.92 12.28
CA ASN A 135 -13.66 -0.78 11.46
C ASN A 135 -14.95 -1.10 12.25
N VAL A 136 -14.92 -2.10 13.13
CA VAL A 136 -16.04 -2.44 14.01
C VAL A 136 -16.33 -1.29 14.99
N VAL A 137 -15.29 -0.69 15.59
CA VAL A 137 -15.44 0.46 16.49
C VAL A 137 -16.05 1.66 15.75
N THR A 138 -15.59 1.98 14.53
CA THR A 138 -16.14 3.09 13.74
C THR A 138 -17.62 2.88 13.40
N THR A 139 -18.00 1.63 13.11
CA THR A 139 -19.39 1.26 12.84
C THR A 139 -20.28 1.43 14.08
N ILE A 140 -19.77 1.13 15.27
CA ILE A 140 -20.49 1.29 16.54
C ILE A 140 -20.63 2.78 16.93
N THR A 141 -19.64 3.62 16.61
CA THR A 141 -19.66 5.06 16.93
C THR A 141 -20.51 5.93 15.98
N GLY A 142 -21.16 5.33 14.97
CA GLY A 142 -22.15 6.02 14.12
C GLY A 142 -21.58 6.82 12.94
N GLU A 143 -20.25 6.87 12.75
CA GLU A 143 -19.63 7.42 11.54
C GLU A 143 -19.43 6.30 10.52
N ILE A 144 -20.50 5.95 9.79
CA ILE A 144 -20.39 5.01 8.67
C ILE A 144 -19.77 5.76 7.49
N VAL A 145 -18.45 5.69 7.35
CA VAL A 145 -17.82 5.87 6.03
C VAL A 145 -17.68 4.48 5.43
N PRO A 146 -18.47 4.12 4.40
CA PRO A 146 -18.36 2.83 3.74
C PRO A 146 -16.91 2.56 3.34
N ALA A 147 -16.38 1.38 3.68
CA ALA A 147 -15.00 1.00 3.37
C ALA A 147 -14.67 1.15 1.87
N GLU A 148 -15.66 0.99 1.01
CA GLU A 148 -15.58 1.23 -0.44
C GLU A 148 -15.27 2.69 -0.78
N ILE A 149 -15.80 3.64 -0.02
CA ILE A 149 -15.55 5.08 -0.21
C ILE A 149 -14.13 5.42 0.25
N GLN A 150 -13.67 4.88 1.38
CA GLN A 150 -12.29 5.08 1.84
C GLN A 150 -11.27 4.44 0.88
N ALA A 151 -11.55 3.21 0.40
CA ALA A 151 -10.70 2.51 -0.55
C ALA A 151 -10.65 3.22 -1.91
N ASN A 152 -11.78 3.73 -2.41
CA ASN A 152 -11.81 4.51 -3.64
C ASN A 152 -11.06 5.84 -3.50
N ILE A 153 -11.18 6.52 -2.36
CA ILE A 153 -10.42 7.76 -2.11
C ILE A 153 -8.92 7.46 -2.03
N ALA A 154 -8.51 6.41 -1.32
CA ALA A 154 -7.10 6.01 -1.22
C ALA A 154 -6.51 5.60 -2.57
N TYR A 155 -7.25 4.84 -3.36
CA TYR A 155 -6.83 4.45 -4.70
C TYR A 155 -6.71 5.66 -5.65
N GLN A 156 -7.67 6.58 -5.60
CA GLN A 156 -7.60 7.82 -6.38
C GLN A 156 -6.43 8.71 -5.96
N LEU A 157 -6.11 8.80 -4.67
CA LEU A 157 -4.98 9.56 -4.16
C LEU A 157 -3.63 8.94 -4.57
N TYR A 158 -3.51 7.61 -4.53
CA TYR A 158 -2.33 6.90 -5.04
C TYR A 158 -2.08 7.20 -6.52
N GLN A 159 -3.14 7.16 -7.33
CA GLN A 159 -3.07 7.48 -8.77
C GLN A 159 -2.69 8.95 -9.01
N GLN A 160 -3.14 9.89 -8.17
CA GLN A 160 -2.79 11.30 -8.30
C GLN A 160 -1.32 11.59 -7.94
N GLN A 161 -0.77 10.92 -6.92
CA GLN A 161 0.62 11.10 -6.49
C GLN A 161 1.63 10.42 -7.42
N ASN A 162 1.23 9.33 -8.08
CA ASN A 162 2.09 8.56 -8.99
C ASN A 162 1.82 8.84 -10.47
N LYS A 163 1.06 9.87 -10.81
CA LYS A 163 0.95 10.33 -12.20
C LYS A 163 2.35 10.75 -12.68
N PRO A 164 2.85 10.18 -13.80
CA PRO A 164 4.12 10.61 -14.35
C PRO A 164 4.01 12.10 -14.68
N ARG A 165 4.84 12.93 -14.02
CA ARG A 165 4.99 14.34 -14.40
C ARG A 165 5.49 14.34 -15.84
N ARG A 166 4.60 14.65 -16.79
CA ARG A 166 5.00 14.93 -18.18
C ARG A 166 6.03 16.05 -18.11
N ARG A 167 7.28 15.71 -18.43
CA ARG A 167 8.31 16.67 -18.82
C ARG A 167 8.02 17.14 -20.24
#